data_AF-A0A061EGI9-F1
#
_entry.id   AF-A0A061EGI9-F1
#
_cell.length_a   1.000
_cell.length_b   1.000
_cell.length_c   1.000
_cell.angle_alpha   90.00
_cell.angle_beta   90.00
_cell.angle_gamma   90.00
#
_symmetry.space_group_name_H-M   'P 1'
#
loop_
_entity.id
_entity.type
_entity.pdbx_description
1 polymer ?
#
loop_
_entity_poly.entity_id
_entity_poly.type
_entity_poly.pdbx_seq_one_letter_code
_entity_poly.pdbx_strand_id
1 'polypeptide(L)'
;MASFAFYSALFSTNSLLLPPCVHRLPIYLQTKQNISQFSVIASSSTGGSELTTEAAVTKTESERTSFGFKNLTETFWVDVHRAEGRPLSVRLNESLTFASSKLEKVESVVIRIELRNGCVGWGEVPVLPLGNWNQAMALEKVKEACKFLGQGPPLTLNLVLDKISENVPGREFASVRAGLEMALIDAAANSIGVPLWRLFGGVSNTLSTAATIPTASLVKAFDLAAKYCKLGFKILELRVGRDLNADIEVLQAVRAAHPHCLFILDANEQYTSKEAIEVLEKLNEKGATPVLFEQPVHRDDWRGLSEVSTVAREKYGISVAADESCRNLVDIQKLIQENIVDVINIKLSKFGVLGTLEIVEMVKKSKLNLMIDSVAETRLAAGVAGHLAAGLGCFKYVNLSAPILLSEDPVVGGYEVSGSNHKFVNSRGQGGFLKWDIASCFLPYYARMCNARSSNSVFVPSSCRDYLFACVCGLILDRVEGQGWGGNRGRYNASFKLSETAYIRIFSSIN
;
A
#
# COMPACT_ATOMS: atom_id res chain seq x y z
N MET A 1 52.30 2.72 -47.71
CA MET A 1 52.51 4.14 -48.05
C MET A 1 51.19 4.73 -48.50
N ALA A 2 50.75 5.78 -47.79
CA ALA A 2 49.80 6.83 -48.18
C ALA A 2 48.37 6.44 -48.64
N SER A 3 47.28 7.18 -48.44
CA SER A 3 46.85 8.25 -47.50
C SER A 3 45.58 8.86 -48.13
N PHE A 4 44.55 9.17 -47.32
CA PHE A 4 43.43 10.13 -47.58
C PHE A 4 42.42 9.78 -48.71
N ALA A 5 41.18 10.29 -48.78
CA ALA A 5 40.13 10.75 -47.84
C ALA A 5 38.91 11.20 -48.72
N PHE A 6 37.69 10.83 -48.30
CA PHE A 6 36.39 11.54 -48.41
C PHE A 6 35.60 11.85 -49.71
N TYR A 7 34.29 11.51 -49.61
CA TYR A 7 33.02 12.03 -50.23
C TYR A 7 32.89 12.04 -51.78
N SER A 8 31.77 11.72 -52.45
CA SER A 8 30.35 11.69 -52.11
C SER A 8 29.52 10.91 -53.18
N ALA A 9 28.29 10.56 -52.79
CA ALA A 9 27.06 10.60 -53.58
C ALA A 9 26.60 9.38 -54.44
N LEU A 10 25.27 9.20 -54.36
CA LEU A 10 24.33 8.61 -55.33
C LEU A 10 24.03 7.10 -55.23
N PHE A 11 22.98 6.78 -54.48
CA PHE A 11 22.16 5.57 -54.65
C PHE A 11 20.92 5.90 -55.50
N SER A 12 20.82 5.24 -56.65
CA SER A 12 19.61 5.02 -57.47
C SER A 12 19.84 3.61 -58.06
N THR A 13 18.93 2.64 -58.12
CA THR A 13 17.48 2.64 -58.34
C THR A 13 16.97 1.22 -58.08
N ASN A 14 15.72 1.14 -57.61
CA ASN A 14 14.61 0.23 -57.99
C ASN A 14 14.91 -1.28 -58.23
N SER A 15 14.11 -2.21 -57.71
CA SER A 15 12.69 -2.34 -58.06
C SER A 15 11.98 -3.49 -57.31
N LEU A 16 10.75 -3.21 -56.81
CA LEU A 16 9.50 -4.00 -57.00
C LEU A 16 9.38 -5.39 -56.27
N LEU A 17 8.27 -5.82 -55.63
CA LEU A 17 6.85 -5.43 -55.57
C LEU A 17 6.15 -6.19 -54.41
N LEU A 18 5.18 -5.55 -53.73
CA LEU A 18 3.79 -6.01 -53.42
C LEU A 18 3.14 -5.07 -52.35
N PRO A 19 1.79 -4.92 -52.30
CA PRO A 19 1.11 -3.62 -52.50
C PRO A 19 0.48 -2.99 -51.23
N PRO A 20 0.07 -1.70 -51.29
CA PRO A 20 -0.72 -1.03 -50.25
C PRO A 20 -2.20 -0.83 -50.65
N CYS A 21 -3.11 -1.12 -49.74
CA CYS A 21 -4.50 -0.62 -49.70
C CYS A 21 -4.92 -0.52 -48.22
N VAL A 22 -5.70 0.42 -47.66
CA VAL A 22 -6.08 1.84 -47.88
C VAL A 22 -7.25 2.06 -46.89
N HIS A 23 -7.26 3.19 -46.15
CA HIS A 23 -8.39 3.81 -45.41
C HIS A 23 -8.93 3.08 -44.14
N ARG A 24 -9.30 3.73 -43.03
CA ARG A 24 -9.87 5.07 -42.77
C ARG A 24 -9.74 5.40 -41.27
N LEU A 25 -9.30 6.62 -40.93
CA LEU A 25 -9.44 7.26 -39.61
C LEU A 25 -10.38 8.45 -39.80
N PRO A 26 -11.42 8.66 -38.97
CA PRO A 26 -12.10 9.93 -38.91
C PRO A 26 -11.52 10.80 -37.78
N ILE A 27 -10.93 11.92 -38.19
CA ILE A 27 -10.78 13.14 -37.40
C ILE A 27 -12.08 13.93 -37.60
N TYR A 28 -12.75 14.32 -36.50
CA TYR A 28 -13.32 15.65 -36.19
C TYR A 28 -14.51 15.52 -35.23
N LEU A 29 -14.45 16.22 -34.11
CA LEU A 29 -15.47 17.20 -33.72
C LEU A 29 -14.86 18.18 -32.71
N GLN A 30 -14.53 19.36 -33.23
CA GLN A 30 -14.39 20.59 -32.45
C GLN A 30 -15.76 20.93 -31.86
N THR A 31 -15.84 21.17 -30.56
CA THR A 31 -16.93 21.95 -29.97
C THR A 31 -16.36 23.18 -29.25
N LYS A 32 -16.81 24.31 -29.79
CA LYS A 32 -16.58 25.71 -29.47
C LYS A 32 -16.43 26.01 -27.96
N GLN A 33 -15.35 26.73 -27.64
CA GLN A 33 -15.29 27.63 -26.49
C GLN A 33 -16.39 28.67 -26.61
N ASN A 34 -17.29 28.73 -25.63
CA ASN A 34 -18.12 29.91 -25.40
C ASN A 34 -17.25 30.98 -24.76
N ILE A 35 -16.74 31.90 -25.59
CA ILE A 35 -16.24 33.20 -25.13
C ILE A 35 -17.48 34.06 -24.85
N SER A 36 -17.87 34.17 -23.58
CA SER A 36 -18.82 35.20 -23.16
C SER A 36 -18.13 36.56 -23.27
N GLN A 37 -18.62 37.36 -24.23
CA GLN A 37 -18.32 38.78 -24.38
C GLN A 37 -18.62 39.51 -23.06
N PHE A 38 -17.60 40.10 -22.45
CA PHE A 38 -17.80 41.22 -21.53
C PHE A 38 -17.60 42.51 -22.32
N SER A 39 -18.71 43.17 -22.64
CA SER A 39 -18.73 44.55 -23.13
C SER A 39 -18.35 45.48 -21.97
N VAL A 40 -17.17 46.09 -22.06
CA VAL A 40 -16.79 47.21 -21.19
C VAL A 40 -17.50 48.45 -21.71
N ILE A 41 -18.59 48.85 -21.05
CA ILE A 41 -19.14 50.20 -21.17
C ILE A 41 -18.38 51.04 -20.16
N ALA A 42 -17.49 51.90 -20.65
CA ALA A 42 -16.87 52.94 -19.85
C ALA A 42 -17.89 54.06 -19.64
N SER A 43 -18.30 54.29 -18.40
CA SER A 43 -18.87 55.57 -17.98
C SER A 43 -18.12 56.09 -16.76
N SER A 44 -17.58 57.28 -16.94
CA SER A 44 -16.87 58.07 -15.95
C SER A 44 -17.82 58.68 -14.94
N SER A 45 -17.60 58.45 -13.65
CA SER A 45 -17.90 59.45 -12.63
C SER A 45 -17.03 59.24 -11.38
N THR A 46 -16.54 60.39 -10.91
CA THR A 46 -15.61 60.63 -9.82
C THR A 46 -16.25 60.41 -8.44
N GLY A 47 -15.47 59.89 -7.48
CA GLY A 47 -15.79 59.95 -6.06
C GLY A 47 -14.93 59.00 -5.25
N GLY A 48 -13.97 59.54 -4.51
CA GLY A 48 -13.02 58.75 -3.72
C GLY A 48 -13.60 58.24 -2.40
N SER A 49 -13.13 57.07 -1.98
CA SER A 49 -12.80 56.77 -0.59
C SER A 49 -11.82 55.58 -0.56
N GLU A 50 -10.76 55.71 0.23
CA GLU A 50 -9.81 54.66 0.51
C GLU A 50 -10.50 53.52 1.27
N LEU A 51 -10.41 52.30 0.73
CA LEU A 51 -10.68 51.08 1.47
C LEU A 51 -9.61 50.05 1.09
N THR A 52 -8.66 49.89 2.00
CA THR A 52 -7.68 48.80 2.04
C THR A 52 -8.42 47.47 1.99
N THR A 53 -8.29 46.75 0.89
CA THR A 53 -8.79 45.38 0.77
C THR A 53 -7.62 44.41 0.91
N GLU A 54 -7.53 43.79 2.09
CA GLU A 54 -6.75 42.57 2.28
C GLU A 54 -7.24 41.53 1.26
N ALA A 55 -6.32 41.06 0.44
CA ALA A 55 -6.58 39.98 -0.50
C ALA A 55 -6.84 38.69 0.30
N ALA A 56 -8.11 38.42 0.56
CA ALA A 56 -8.57 37.10 0.95
C ALA A 56 -8.23 36.14 -0.19
N VAL A 57 -7.13 35.38 -0.03
CA VAL A 57 -6.83 34.23 -0.86
C VAL A 57 -7.86 33.16 -0.50
N THR A 58 -9.02 33.23 -1.12
CA THR A 58 -9.95 32.11 -1.20
C THR A 58 -9.24 31.00 -1.97
N LYS A 59 -8.65 30.05 -1.22
CA LYS A 59 -8.34 28.72 -1.76
C LYS A 59 -9.65 28.14 -2.26
N THR A 60 -9.89 28.23 -3.57
CA THR A 60 -10.80 27.34 -4.24
C THR A 60 -10.24 25.93 -4.06
N GLU A 61 -10.83 25.17 -3.13
CA GLU A 61 -10.69 23.72 -3.10
C GLU A 61 -11.24 23.20 -4.41
N SER A 62 -10.36 23.04 -5.40
CA SER A 62 -10.68 22.26 -6.59
C SER A 62 -11.05 20.87 -6.10
N GLU A 63 -12.26 20.42 -6.41
CA GLU A 63 -12.71 19.04 -6.25
C GLU A 63 -11.73 18.09 -6.97
N ARG A 64 -10.64 17.70 -6.31
CA ARG A 64 -9.75 16.62 -6.76
C ARG A 64 -10.42 15.31 -6.37
N THR A 65 -11.54 15.04 -7.03
CA THR A 65 -12.14 13.71 -7.03
C THR A 65 -11.17 12.75 -7.75
N SER A 66 -11.16 11.50 -7.32
CA SER A 66 -10.32 10.39 -7.81
C SER A 66 -10.64 9.97 -9.25
N PHE A 67 -10.87 10.93 -10.16
CA PHE A 67 -11.34 10.74 -11.52
C PHE A 67 -10.55 9.66 -12.27
N GLY A 68 -9.26 9.46 -11.93
CA GLY A 68 -8.45 8.37 -12.45
C GLY A 68 -8.95 6.97 -12.08
N PHE A 69 -9.23 6.68 -10.80
CA PHE A 69 -9.61 5.33 -10.36
C PHE A 69 -11.01 4.93 -10.84
N LYS A 70 -12.01 5.82 -10.71
CA LYS A 70 -13.37 5.52 -11.18
C LYS A 70 -13.40 5.23 -12.68
N ASN A 71 -12.78 6.10 -13.48
CA ASN A 71 -12.68 5.88 -14.92
C ASN A 71 -11.91 4.60 -15.26
N LEU A 72 -10.85 4.28 -14.52
CA LEU A 72 -10.13 3.02 -14.70
C LEU A 72 -11.06 1.83 -14.51
N THR A 73 -11.84 1.83 -13.43
CA THR A 73 -12.75 0.71 -13.12
C THR A 73 -13.81 0.48 -14.20
N GLU A 74 -14.29 1.55 -14.84
CA GLU A 74 -15.33 1.50 -15.87
C GLU A 74 -14.79 1.19 -17.28
N THR A 75 -13.51 1.50 -17.56
CA THR A 75 -12.94 1.43 -18.92
C THR A 75 -11.88 0.35 -19.11
N PHE A 76 -11.21 -0.09 -18.04
CA PHE A 76 -10.16 -1.09 -18.13
C PHE A 76 -10.75 -2.49 -18.21
N TRP A 77 -10.43 -3.21 -19.28
CA TRP A 77 -10.83 -4.61 -19.45
C TRP A 77 -9.82 -5.54 -18.77
N VAL A 78 -10.34 -6.36 -17.86
CA VAL A 78 -9.63 -7.42 -17.17
C VAL A 78 -9.87 -8.73 -17.90
N ASP A 79 -8.79 -9.32 -18.41
CA ASP A 79 -8.78 -10.68 -18.97
C ASP A 79 -7.72 -11.49 -18.23
N VAL A 80 -8.15 -12.33 -17.30
CA VAL A 80 -7.27 -13.08 -16.42
C VAL A 80 -6.69 -14.28 -17.17
N HIS A 81 -5.37 -14.31 -17.31
CA HIS A 81 -4.65 -15.47 -17.84
C HIS A 81 -4.48 -16.55 -16.77
N ARG A 82 -4.09 -16.14 -15.56
CA ARG A 82 -3.79 -17.03 -14.44
C ARG A 82 -4.02 -16.31 -13.12
N ALA A 83 -4.68 -16.97 -12.18
CA ALA A 83 -4.79 -16.52 -10.79
C ALA A 83 -4.41 -17.67 -9.86
N GLU A 84 -3.62 -17.39 -8.82
CA GLU A 84 -3.19 -18.40 -7.86
C GLU A 84 -3.00 -17.82 -6.45
N GLY A 85 -3.24 -18.66 -5.44
CA GLY A 85 -2.98 -18.34 -4.04
C GLY A 85 -1.96 -19.31 -3.43
N ARG A 86 -1.03 -18.80 -2.59
CA ARG A 86 -0.15 -19.65 -1.77
C ARG A 86 -0.06 -19.13 -0.33
N PRO A 87 0.09 -20.03 0.65
CA PRO A 87 0.30 -19.62 2.03
C PRO A 87 1.65 -18.89 2.15
N LEU A 88 1.68 -17.85 2.97
CA LEU A 88 2.87 -17.14 3.39
C LEU A 88 2.91 -17.13 4.93
N SER A 89 4.05 -17.51 5.50
CA SER A 89 4.28 -17.44 6.93
C SER A 89 5.62 -16.77 7.20
N VAL A 90 5.59 -15.68 7.95
CA VAL A 90 6.79 -14.91 8.30
C VAL A 90 6.88 -14.82 9.82
N ARG A 91 8.02 -15.18 10.41
CA ARG A 91 8.19 -15.11 11.86
C ARG A 91 8.23 -13.66 12.32
N LEU A 92 7.72 -13.41 13.52
CA LEU A 92 7.85 -12.13 14.19
C LEU A 92 9.15 -12.11 15.01
N ASN A 93 9.82 -10.95 15.05
CA ASN A 93 10.93 -10.72 15.98
C ASN A 93 10.47 -10.78 17.44
N GLU A 94 9.24 -10.32 17.66
CA GLU A 94 8.61 -10.26 18.97
C GLU A 94 7.18 -10.74 18.84
N SER A 95 6.74 -11.59 19.77
CA SER A 95 5.39 -12.12 19.71
C SER A 95 4.36 -11.02 19.93
N LEU A 96 3.35 -10.99 19.07
CA LEU A 96 2.21 -10.11 19.25
C LEU A 96 1.16 -10.82 20.09
N THR A 97 0.56 -10.13 21.06
CA THR A 97 -0.57 -10.68 21.79
C THR A 97 -1.86 -10.06 21.30
N PHE A 98 -2.74 -10.87 20.73
CA PHE A 98 -4.08 -10.45 20.31
C PHE A 98 -5.11 -11.16 21.21
N ALA A 99 -5.89 -10.38 21.96
CA ALA A 99 -6.76 -10.90 23.01
C ALA A 99 -6.01 -11.89 23.94
N SER A 100 -6.41 -13.16 23.97
CA SER A 100 -5.78 -14.24 24.75
C SER A 100 -4.73 -15.06 23.98
N SER A 101 -4.48 -14.78 22.70
CA SER A 101 -3.60 -15.57 21.84
C SER A 101 -2.26 -14.88 21.56
N LYS A 102 -1.17 -15.63 21.69
CA LYS A 102 0.18 -15.20 21.36
C LYS A 102 0.50 -15.60 19.92
N LEU A 103 0.80 -14.62 19.08
CA LEU A 103 1.17 -14.77 17.69
C LEU A 103 2.70 -14.70 17.56
N GLU A 104 3.33 -15.78 17.10
CA GLU A 104 4.79 -15.86 16.90
C GLU A 104 5.18 -15.72 15.42
N LYS A 105 4.20 -15.78 14.52
CA LYS A 105 4.36 -15.61 13.08
C LYS A 105 3.12 -14.95 12.49
N VAL A 106 3.34 -14.11 11.49
CA VAL A 106 2.28 -13.65 10.59
C VAL A 106 1.93 -14.80 9.65
N GLU A 107 0.64 -15.14 9.56
CA GLU A 107 0.11 -16.06 8.58
C GLU A 107 -0.80 -15.30 7.62
N SER A 108 -0.52 -15.42 6.33
CA SER A 108 -1.34 -14.83 5.28
C SER A 108 -1.44 -15.77 4.08
N VAL A 109 -2.36 -15.45 3.16
CA VAL A 109 -2.40 -16.07 1.83
C VAL A 109 -2.11 -14.99 0.81
N VAL A 110 -1.09 -15.20 -0.02
CA VAL A 110 -0.71 -14.26 -1.07
C VAL A 110 -1.37 -14.68 -2.37
N ILE A 111 -1.85 -13.70 -3.14
CA ILE A 111 -2.55 -13.86 -4.40
C ILE A 111 -1.72 -13.26 -5.53
N ARG A 112 -1.51 -14.03 -6.61
CA ARG A 112 -1.05 -13.55 -7.93
C ARG A 112 -2.23 -13.50 -8.84
N ILE A 113 -2.37 -12.41 -9.58
CA ILE A 113 -3.22 -12.37 -10.77
C ILE A 113 -2.40 -11.89 -11.95
N GLU A 114 -2.32 -12.69 -12.99
CA GLU A 114 -1.68 -12.38 -14.27
C GLU A 114 -2.76 -12.20 -15.34
N LEU A 115 -2.74 -11.04 -15.98
CA LEU A 115 -3.63 -10.71 -17.10
C LEU A 115 -3.04 -11.20 -18.42
N ARG A 116 -3.87 -11.36 -19.46
CA ARG A 116 -3.40 -11.80 -20.80
C ARG A 116 -2.42 -10.85 -21.47
N ASN A 117 -2.37 -9.58 -21.06
CA ASN A 117 -1.37 -8.63 -21.51
C ASN A 117 0.01 -8.83 -20.83
N GLY A 118 0.16 -9.87 -19.99
CA GLY A 118 1.38 -10.24 -19.27
C GLY A 118 1.64 -9.43 -17.99
N CYS A 119 0.74 -8.51 -17.63
CA CYS A 119 0.87 -7.75 -16.38
C CYS A 119 0.38 -8.56 -15.19
N VAL A 120 1.11 -8.44 -14.09
CA VAL A 120 0.88 -9.20 -12.86
C VAL A 120 0.54 -8.23 -11.74
N GLY A 121 -0.40 -8.59 -10.89
CA GLY A 121 -0.68 -7.90 -9.65
C GLY A 121 -0.68 -8.84 -8.47
N TRP A 122 -0.46 -8.25 -7.30
CA TRP A 122 -0.26 -8.95 -6.06
C TRP A 122 -1.18 -8.45 -4.95
N GLY A 123 -1.68 -9.39 -4.16
CA GLY A 123 -2.50 -9.07 -2.99
C GLY A 123 -2.19 -10.03 -1.84
N GLU A 124 -2.57 -9.63 -0.64
CA GLU A 124 -2.35 -10.40 0.57
C GLU A 124 -3.64 -10.49 1.38
N VAL A 125 -3.90 -11.69 1.88
CA VAL A 125 -5.02 -12.01 2.77
C VAL A 125 -4.43 -12.27 4.16
N PRO A 126 -4.34 -11.27 5.04
CA PRO A 126 -3.91 -11.51 6.41
C PRO A 126 -4.92 -12.40 7.14
N VAL A 127 -4.39 -13.34 7.93
CA VAL A 127 -5.19 -14.29 8.69
C VAL A 127 -4.89 -14.12 10.17
N LEU A 128 -5.86 -13.54 10.89
CA LEU A 128 -5.86 -13.56 12.34
C LEU A 128 -6.61 -14.81 12.84
N PRO A 129 -6.10 -15.51 13.86
CA PRO A 129 -6.74 -16.68 14.46
C PRO A 129 -7.93 -16.25 15.33
N LEU A 130 -9.02 -15.81 14.70
CA LEU A 130 -10.27 -15.45 15.37
C LEU A 130 -11.31 -16.57 15.14
N GLY A 131 -11.67 -17.27 16.21
CA GLY A 131 -12.54 -18.44 16.13
C GLY A 131 -11.92 -19.57 15.32
N ASN A 132 -12.67 -20.14 14.37
CA ASN A 132 -12.20 -21.25 13.54
C ASN A 132 -11.44 -20.81 12.28
N TRP A 133 -11.41 -19.50 11.98
CA TRP A 133 -10.75 -18.98 10.78
C TRP A 133 -9.24 -19.18 10.84
N ASN A 134 -8.67 -19.74 9.78
CA ASN A 134 -7.24 -20.08 9.70
C ASN A 134 -6.71 -20.03 8.27
N GLN A 135 -5.39 -20.18 8.11
CA GLN A 135 -4.70 -20.01 6.83
C GLN A 135 -5.14 -21.04 5.78
N ALA A 136 -5.47 -22.27 6.19
CA ALA A 136 -5.92 -23.31 5.27
C ALA A 136 -7.31 -22.98 4.69
N MET A 137 -8.24 -22.51 5.52
CA MET A 137 -9.57 -22.06 5.09
C MET A 137 -9.48 -20.84 4.17
N ALA A 138 -8.64 -19.87 4.52
CA ALA A 138 -8.36 -18.71 3.67
C ALA A 138 -7.82 -19.16 2.30
N LEU A 139 -6.88 -20.11 2.28
CA LEU A 139 -6.29 -20.63 1.04
C LEU A 139 -7.30 -21.36 0.18
N GLU A 140 -8.20 -22.14 0.78
CA GLU A 140 -9.27 -22.83 0.05
C GLU A 140 -10.20 -21.82 -0.63
N LYS A 141 -10.66 -20.80 0.10
CA LYS A 141 -11.53 -19.76 -0.46
C LYS A 141 -10.82 -18.94 -1.55
N VAL A 142 -9.54 -18.63 -1.36
CA VAL A 142 -8.71 -17.98 -2.39
C VAL A 142 -8.59 -18.85 -3.64
N LYS A 143 -8.40 -20.17 -3.50
CA LYS A 143 -8.32 -21.09 -4.65
C LYS A 143 -9.63 -21.15 -5.42
N GLU A 144 -10.77 -21.17 -4.74
CA GLU A 144 -12.09 -21.11 -5.35
C GLU A 144 -12.26 -19.82 -6.16
N ALA A 145 -11.96 -18.67 -5.56
CA ALA A 145 -12.06 -17.37 -6.23
C ALA A 145 -11.07 -17.23 -7.41
N CYS A 146 -9.83 -17.72 -7.27
CA CYS A 146 -8.85 -17.73 -8.34
C CYS A 146 -9.28 -18.60 -9.53
N LYS A 147 -9.89 -19.76 -9.26
CA LYS A 147 -10.45 -20.63 -10.31
C LYS A 147 -11.57 -19.93 -11.06
N PHE A 148 -12.47 -19.26 -10.34
CA PHE A 148 -13.55 -18.46 -10.94
C PHE A 148 -12.98 -17.36 -11.85
N LEU A 149 -12.00 -16.59 -11.36
CA LEU A 149 -11.37 -15.51 -12.13
C LEU A 149 -10.66 -16.03 -13.39
N GLY A 150 -9.91 -17.13 -13.30
CA GLY A 150 -9.19 -17.71 -14.44
C GLY A 150 -10.09 -18.37 -15.51
N GLN A 151 -11.36 -18.63 -15.19
CA GLN A 151 -12.35 -19.19 -16.12
C GLN A 151 -13.35 -18.15 -16.62
N GLY A 152 -13.32 -16.94 -16.05
CA GLY A 152 -14.23 -15.86 -16.39
C GLY A 152 -13.98 -15.26 -17.79
N PRO A 153 -15.02 -14.72 -18.45
CA PRO A 153 -14.82 -13.95 -19.67
C PRO A 153 -14.12 -12.61 -19.36
N PRO A 154 -13.49 -11.98 -20.36
CA PRO A 154 -13.03 -10.61 -20.23
C PRO A 154 -14.18 -9.68 -19.85
N LEU A 155 -13.98 -8.84 -18.83
CA LEU A 155 -14.97 -7.89 -18.33
C LEU A 155 -14.28 -6.61 -17.89
N THR A 156 -15.03 -5.52 -17.73
CA THR A 156 -14.49 -4.30 -17.12
C THR A 156 -14.11 -4.56 -15.66
N LEU A 157 -13.11 -3.82 -15.16
CA LEU A 157 -12.56 -4.01 -13.82
C LEU A 157 -13.64 -3.91 -12.72
N ASN A 158 -14.57 -2.95 -12.82
CA ASN A 158 -15.70 -2.86 -11.88
C ASN A 158 -16.56 -4.13 -11.87
N LEU A 159 -16.94 -4.67 -13.02
CA LEU A 159 -17.75 -5.89 -13.12
C LEU A 159 -17.03 -7.12 -12.55
N VAL A 160 -15.70 -7.20 -12.67
CA VAL A 160 -14.92 -8.28 -12.04
C VAL A 160 -14.90 -8.11 -10.52
N LEU A 161 -14.74 -6.89 -10.02
CA LEU A 161 -14.74 -6.60 -8.58
C LEU A 161 -16.13 -6.83 -7.95
N ASP A 162 -17.21 -6.49 -8.66
CA ASP A 162 -18.59 -6.79 -8.25
C ASP A 162 -18.81 -8.30 -8.15
N LYS A 163 -18.36 -9.06 -9.16
CA LYS A 163 -18.41 -10.52 -9.14
C LYS A 163 -17.60 -11.13 -8.01
N ILE A 164 -16.45 -10.56 -7.63
CA ILE A 164 -15.71 -11.02 -6.44
C ILE A 164 -16.57 -10.85 -5.18
N SER A 165 -17.24 -9.71 -5.05
CA SER A 165 -18.12 -9.43 -3.92
C SER A 165 -19.30 -10.41 -3.84
N GLU A 166 -19.88 -10.79 -4.99
CA GLU A 166 -20.95 -11.78 -5.09
C GLU A 166 -20.48 -13.21 -4.78
N ASN A 167 -19.30 -13.62 -5.27
CA ASN A 167 -18.78 -14.99 -5.12
C ASN A 167 -18.10 -15.25 -3.78
N VAL A 168 -17.69 -14.19 -3.09
CA VAL A 168 -17.07 -14.25 -1.77
C VAL A 168 -17.94 -13.42 -0.80
N PRO A 169 -19.21 -13.79 -0.55
CA PRO A 169 -20.11 -13.03 0.32
C PRO A 169 -19.79 -13.27 1.79
N GLY A 170 -20.19 -12.37 2.69
CA GLY A 170 -20.02 -12.55 4.14
C GLY A 170 -18.82 -11.79 4.72
N ARG A 171 -18.86 -11.51 6.01
CA ARG A 171 -17.86 -10.69 6.70
C ARG A 171 -16.58 -11.46 7.00
N GLU A 172 -16.72 -12.76 7.24
CA GLU A 172 -15.64 -13.70 7.54
C GLU A 172 -14.63 -13.84 6.38
N PHE A 173 -15.04 -13.50 5.16
CA PHE A 173 -14.19 -13.53 3.97
C PHE A 173 -13.76 -12.12 3.50
N ALA A 174 -13.94 -11.09 4.33
CA ALA A 174 -13.56 -9.72 3.98
C ALA A 174 -12.08 -9.60 3.58
N SER A 175 -11.18 -10.26 4.29
CA SER A 175 -9.76 -10.24 3.95
C SER A 175 -9.44 -10.96 2.63
N VAL A 176 -10.23 -12.00 2.28
CA VAL A 176 -10.11 -12.69 0.98
C VAL A 176 -10.52 -11.76 -0.16
N ARG A 177 -11.66 -11.05 -0.02
CA ARG A 177 -12.07 -10.02 -0.99
C ARG A 177 -10.99 -8.94 -1.11
N ALA A 178 -10.49 -8.43 0.00
CA ALA A 178 -9.44 -7.42 0.02
C ALA A 178 -8.19 -7.86 -0.74
N GLY A 179 -7.68 -9.07 -0.51
CA GLY A 179 -6.53 -9.59 -1.23
C GLY A 179 -6.77 -9.72 -2.75
N LEU A 180 -7.97 -10.13 -3.16
CA LEU A 180 -8.34 -10.23 -4.59
C LEU A 180 -8.44 -8.84 -5.23
N GLU A 181 -9.04 -7.87 -4.54
CA GLU A 181 -9.12 -6.47 -4.98
C GLU A 181 -7.72 -5.86 -5.15
N MET A 182 -6.85 -6.04 -4.14
CA MET A 182 -5.45 -5.58 -4.20
C MET A 182 -4.74 -6.14 -5.44
N ALA A 183 -4.84 -7.45 -5.68
CA ALA A 183 -4.17 -8.10 -6.81
C ALA A 183 -4.70 -7.63 -8.17
N LEU A 184 -6.02 -7.45 -8.33
CA LEU A 184 -6.59 -6.95 -9.59
C LEU A 184 -6.24 -5.48 -9.86
N ILE A 185 -6.33 -4.63 -8.84
CA ILE A 185 -6.03 -3.21 -8.95
C ILE A 185 -4.55 -3.01 -9.25
N ASP A 186 -3.67 -3.77 -8.60
CA ASP A 186 -2.23 -3.76 -8.87
C ASP A 186 -1.93 -4.23 -10.32
N ALA A 187 -2.60 -5.29 -10.80
CA ALA A 187 -2.42 -5.79 -12.17
C ALA A 187 -2.89 -4.76 -13.23
N ALA A 188 -4.02 -4.09 -12.97
CA ALA A 188 -4.53 -3.04 -13.83
C ALA A 188 -3.59 -1.82 -13.85
N ALA A 189 -3.13 -1.37 -12.68
CA ALA A 189 -2.16 -0.29 -12.55
C ALA A 189 -0.82 -0.62 -13.25
N ASN A 190 -0.38 -1.87 -13.18
CA ASN A 190 0.80 -2.37 -13.89
C ASN A 190 0.62 -2.37 -15.41
N SER A 191 -0.60 -2.61 -15.88
CA SER A 191 -0.96 -2.59 -17.31
C SER A 191 -0.93 -1.18 -17.90
N ILE A 192 -1.38 -0.19 -17.15
CA ILE A 192 -1.38 1.22 -17.58
C ILE A 192 -0.09 1.97 -17.21
N GLY A 193 0.83 1.33 -16.48
CA GLY A 193 2.12 1.91 -16.12
C GLY A 193 2.06 3.00 -15.04
N VAL A 194 1.04 2.98 -14.17
CA VAL A 194 0.81 4.03 -13.16
C VAL A 194 1.06 3.48 -11.74
N PRO A 195 1.79 4.21 -10.86
CA PRO A 195 1.90 3.84 -9.45
C PRO A 195 0.56 4.02 -8.71
N LEU A 196 0.26 3.12 -7.76
CA LEU A 196 -1.03 3.14 -7.05
C LEU A 196 -1.32 4.46 -6.32
N TRP A 197 -0.31 5.11 -5.75
CA TRP A 197 -0.53 6.38 -5.03
C TRP A 197 -1.03 7.50 -5.96
N ARG A 198 -0.63 7.50 -7.24
CA ARG A 198 -1.19 8.43 -8.24
C ARG A 198 -2.59 8.02 -8.66
N LEU A 199 -2.81 6.72 -8.81
CA LEU A 199 -4.12 6.17 -9.15
C LEU A 199 -5.18 6.55 -8.08
N PHE A 200 -4.79 6.54 -6.81
CA PHE A 200 -5.64 6.93 -5.67
C PHE A 200 -5.73 8.45 -5.42
N GLY A 201 -5.32 9.30 -6.37
CA GLY A 201 -5.53 10.75 -6.29
C GLY A 201 -4.24 11.58 -6.32
N GLY A 202 -3.09 10.97 -6.00
CA GLY A 202 -1.79 11.60 -6.19
C GLY A 202 -1.47 12.76 -5.26
N VAL A 203 -2.09 12.85 -4.08
CA VAL A 203 -1.84 13.94 -3.11
C VAL A 203 -0.37 13.94 -2.65
N SER A 204 0.16 12.79 -2.30
CA SER A 204 1.54 12.63 -1.85
C SER A 204 2.09 11.27 -2.27
N ASN A 205 3.41 11.21 -2.46
CA ASN A 205 4.14 9.94 -2.59
C ASN A 205 4.93 9.60 -1.32
N THR A 206 4.70 10.32 -0.22
CA THR A 206 5.29 10.06 1.09
C THR A 206 4.22 9.99 2.17
N LEU A 207 4.45 9.15 3.17
CA LEU A 207 3.55 8.94 4.30
C LEU A 207 4.38 8.73 5.57
N SER A 208 4.02 9.41 6.66
CA SER A 208 4.61 9.13 7.97
C SER A 208 3.67 8.21 8.73
N THR A 209 4.22 7.20 9.41
CA THR A 209 3.44 6.25 10.19
C THR A 209 3.82 6.24 11.68
N ALA A 210 2.87 5.90 12.55
CA ALA A 210 3.12 5.56 13.94
C ALA A 210 3.85 4.21 14.07
N ALA A 211 4.36 3.89 15.26
CA ALA A 211 4.88 2.56 15.57
C ALA A 211 4.14 1.96 16.77
N THR A 212 3.69 0.71 16.63
CA THR A 212 3.11 -0.04 17.74
C THR A 212 4.20 -0.62 18.64
N ILE A 213 4.07 -0.36 19.93
CA ILE A 213 4.81 -1.06 20.98
C ILE A 213 3.98 -2.29 21.38
N PRO A 214 4.46 -3.52 21.11
CA PRO A 214 3.76 -4.73 21.52
C PRO A 214 3.71 -4.83 23.04
N THR A 215 2.73 -5.55 23.57
CA THR A 215 2.63 -5.84 25.01
C THR A 215 3.92 -6.50 25.49
N ALA A 216 4.65 -5.81 26.35
CA ALA A 216 5.97 -6.20 26.82
C ALA A 216 6.19 -5.74 28.28
N SER A 217 7.30 -6.15 28.89
CA SER A 217 7.70 -5.60 30.19
C SER A 217 8.02 -4.10 30.09
N LEU A 218 7.92 -3.38 31.21
CA LEU A 218 8.20 -1.94 31.29
C LEU A 218 9.53 -1.55 30.63
N VAL A 219 10.61 -2.26 30.99
CA VAL A 219 11.96 -2.04 30.44
C VAL A 219 11.99 -2.19 28.93
N LYS A 220 11.34 -3.23 28.40
CA LYS A 220 11.33 -3.51 26.98
C LYS A 220 10.46 -2.53 26.20
N ALA A 221 9.33 -2.13 26.75
CA ALA A 221 8.47 -1.10 26.17
C ALA A 221 9.23 0.24 26.07
N PHE A 222 9.98 0.60 27.11
CA PHE A 222 10.84 1.78 27.10
C PHE A 222 11.96 1.69 26.04
N ASP A 223 12.66 0.55 25.95
CA ASP A 223 13.72 0.35 24.95
C ASP A 223 13.18 0.45 23.52
N LEU A 224 12.01 -0.13 23.25
CA LEU A 224 11.33 -0.04 21.96
C LEU A 224 10.88 1.39 21.65
N ALA A 225 10.29 2.09 22.62
CA ALA A 225 9.92 3.49 22.46
C ALA A 225 11.14 4.36 22.12
N ALA A 226 12.22 4.23 22.88
CA ALA A 226 13.46 4.96 22.64
C ALA A 226 14.07 4.62 21.27
N LYS A 227 14.03 3.35 20.85
CA LYS A 227 14.44 2.91 19.51
C LYS A 227 13.59 3.57 18.43
N TYR A 228 12.26 3.55 18.56
CA TYR A 228 11.37 4.14 17.56
C TYR A 228 11.50 5.67 17.50
N CYS A 229 11.62 6.36 18.64
CA CYS A 229 11.89 7.80 18.63
C CYS A 229 13.22 8.13 17.92
N LYS A 230 14.29 7.33 18.13
CA LYS A 230 15.56 7.48 17.38
C LYS A 230 15.41 7.22 15.89
N LEU A 231 14.49 6.35 15.48
CA LEU A 231 14.14 6.12 14.08
C LEU A 231 13.19 7.20 13.52
N GLY A 232 12.88 8.25 14.27
CA GLY A 232 12.09 9.40 13.80
C GLY A 232 10.58 9.26 13.96
N PHE A 233 10.09 8.21 14.62
CA PHE A 233 8.67 8.07 14.93
C PHE A 233 8.21 9.16 15.89
N LYS A 234 7.16 9.88 15.48
CA LYS A 234 6.55 10.98 16.25
C LYS A 234 5.32 10.54 17.04
N ILE A 235 4.74 9.40 16.67
CA ILE A 235 3.55 8.83 17.29
C ILE A 235 3.86 7.37 17.62
N LEU A 236 3.62 6.98 18.86
CA LEU A 236 3.75 5.61 19.32
C LEU A 236 2.38 5.11 19.77
N GLU A 237 2.01 3.92 19.32
CA GLU A 237 0.80 3.24 19.77
C GLU A 237 1.15 2.23 20.86
N LEU A 238 0.41 2.26 21.96
CA LEU A 238 0.59 1.34 23.08
C LEU A 238 -0.71 0.56 23.30
N ARG A 239 -0.56 -0.76 23.45
CA ARG A 239 -1.66 -1.61 23.88
C ARG A 239 -1.82 -1.54 25.40
N VAL A 240 -3.00 -1.15 25.86
CA VAL A 240 -3.34 -0.97 27.29
C VAL A 240 -4.41 -1.98 27.73
N GLY A 241 -4.69 -2.05 29.04
CA GLY A 241 -5.80 -2.87 29.56
C GLY A 241 -5.43 -3.93 30.59
N ARG A 242 -4.12 -4.17 30.82
CA ARG A 242 -3.67 -5.19 31.79
C ARG A 242 -3.28 -4.60 33.14
N ASP A 243 -2.44 -3.58 33.13
CA ASP A 243 -1.96 -2.89 34.32
C ASP A 243 -1.80 -1.41 34.01
N LEU A 244 -2.83 -0.63 34.37
CA LEU A 244 -2.87 0.80 34.09
C LEU A 244 -1.70 1.56 34.74
N ASN A 245 -1.21 1.14 35.90
CA ASN A 245 -0.09 1.82 36.55
C ASN A 245 1.20 1.60 35.76
N ALA A 246 1.45 0.36 35.32
CA ALA A 246 2.58 0.06 34.44
C ALA A 246 2.46 0.80 33.11
N ASP A 247 1.26 0.87 32.52
CA ASP A 247 1.01 1.60 31.28
C ASP A 247 1.34 3.10 31.45
N ILE A 248 0.89 3.72 32.55
CA ILE A 248 1.21 5.12 32.90
C ILE A 248 2.72 5.32 33.08
N GLU A 249 3.41 4.40 33.76
CA GLU A 249 4.86 4.47 33.95
C GLU A 249 5.61 4.47 32.61
N VAL A 250 5.20 3.62 31.65
CA VAL A 250 5.78 3.65 30.29
C VAL A 250 5.56 5.02 29.65
N LEU A 251 4.32 5.51 29.65
CA LEU A 251 3.98 6.78 28.99
C LEU A 251 4.74 7.96 29.60
N GLN A 252 4.86 8.02 30.92
CA GLN A 252 5.60 9.05 31.62
C GLN A 252 7.11 8.97 31.33
N ALA A 253 7.69 7.77 31.37
CA ALA A 253 9.11 7.58 31.08
C ALA A 253 9.44 7.99 29.63
N VAL A 254 8.60 7.60 28.66
CA VAL A 254 8.78 7.97 27.26
C VAL A 254 8.56 9.47 27.06
N ARG A 255 7.54 10.08 27.69
CA ARG A 255 7.32 11.53 27.64
C ARG A 255 8.51 12.31 28.21
N ALA A 256 9.10 11.85 29.30
CA ALA A 256 10.26 12.49 29.91
C ALA A 256 11.49 12.44 28.99
N ALA A 257 11.74 11.31 28.33
CA ALA A 257 12.85 11.15 27.38
C ALA A 257 12.59 11.79 26.01
N HIS A 258 11.32 11.83 25.58
CA HIS A 258 10.88 12.28 24.26
C HIS A 258 9.63 13.20 24.37
N PRO A 259 9.80 14.46 24.79
CA PRO A 259 8.68 15.36 25.12
C PRO A 259 7.68 15.61 23.98
N HIS A 260 8.12 15.51 22.73
CA HIS A 260 7.30 15.75 21.54
C HIS A 260 6.63 14.49 20.97
N CYS A 261 6.87 13.31 21.55
CA CYS A 261 6.25 12.08 21.09
C CYS A 261 4.76 12.06 21.46
N LEU A 262 3.88 11.75 20.52
CA LEU A 262 2.45 11.58 20.78
C LEU A 262 2.12 10.11 21.02
N PHE A 263 1.01 9.84 21.71
CA PHE A 263 0.58 8.49 22.03
C PHE A 263 -0.81 8.19 21.50
N ILE A 264 -0.96 7.02 20.89
CA ILE A 264 -2.24 6.36 20.65
C ILE A 264 -2.33 5.24 21.69
N LEU A 265 -3.47 5.10 22.37
CA LEU A 265 -3.72 3.95 23.24
C LEU A 265 -4.74 3.06 22.54
N ASP A 266 -4.42 1.78 22.37
CA ASP A 266 -5.36 0.76 21.89
C ASP A 266 -5.73 -0.14 23.07
N ALA A 267 -7.00 -0.15 23.45
CA ALA A 267 -7.49 -0.99 24.54
C ALA A 267 -8.04 -2.33 24.05
N ASN A 268 -8.19 -2.59 22.76
CA ASN A 268 -8.76 -3.82 22.19
C ASN A 268 -9.94 -4.39 23.02
N GLU A 269 -10.97 -3.56 23.23
CA GLU A 269 -12.22 -3.93 23.90
C GLU A 269 -12.11 -4.25 25.41
N GLN A 270 -10.99 -3.95 26.09
CA GLN A 270 -10.73 -4.45 27.44
C GLN A 270 -11.48 -3.75 28.59
N TYR A 271 -12.06 -2.56 28.38
CA TYR A 271 -12.70 -1.81 29.46
C TYR A 271 -14.23 -1.78 29.33
N THR A 272 -14.91 -1.66 30.46
CA THR A 272 -16.25 -1.07 30.51
C THR A 272 -16.19 0.44 30.29
N SER A 273 -17.31 1.09 29.94
CA SER A 273 -17.32 2.56 29.74
C SER A 273 -16.86 3.32 30.99
N LYS A 274 -17.25 2.85 32.18
CA LYS A 274 -16.84 3.42 33.46
C LYS A 274 -15.32 3.31 33.67
N GLU A 275 -14.76 2.11 33.48
CA GLU A 275 -13.32 1.89 33.62
C GLU A 275 -12.52 2.72 32.61
N ALA A 276 -12.99 2.81 31.36
CA ALA A 276 -12.36 3.64 30.34
C ALA A 276 -12.32 5.11 30.75
N ILE A 277 -13.40 5.65 31.35
CA ILE A 277 -13.43 7.03 31.86
C ILE A 277 -12.47 7.22 33.03
N GLU A 278 -12.40 6.26 33.95
CA GLU A 278 -11.45 6.28 35.08
C GLU A 278 -9.99 6.22 34.59
N VAL A 279 -9.71 5.47 33.52
CA VAL A 279 -8.40 5.43 32.85
C VAL A 279 -8.04 6.82 32.31
N LEU A 280 -8.97 7.47 31.60
CA LEU A 280 -8.75 8.82 31.07
C LEU A 280 -8.45 9.84 32.17
N GLU A 281 -9.16 9.77 33.30
CA GLU A 281 -8.93 10.64 34.45
C GLU A 281 -7.52 10.47 35.02
N LYS A 282 -7.12 9.22 35.29
CA LYS A 282 -5.79 8.90 35.81
C LYS A 282 -4.67 9.30 34.86
N LEU A 283 -4.84 9.06 33.55
CA LEU A 283 -3.86 9.48 32.53
C LEU A 283 -3.68 11.00 32.54
N ASN A 284 -4.78 11.74 32.64
CA ASN A 284 -4.75 13.20 32.69
C ASN A 284 -4.09 13.73 33.97
N GLU A 285 -4.46 13.19 35.14
CA GLU A 285 -3.84 13.55 36.43
C GLU A 285 -2.32 13.32 36.44
N LYS A 286 -1.86 12.31 35.72
CA LYS A 286 -0.45 11.91 35.62
C LYS A 286 0.30 12.58 34.47
N GLY A 287 -0.35 13.45 33.68
CA GLY A 287 0.27 14.12 32.54
C GLY A 287 0.66 13.18 31.39
N ALA A 288 -0.03 12.03 31.28
CA ALA A 288 0.20 10.97 30.30
C ALA A 288 -0.91 10.93 29.23
N THR A 289 -1.54 12.07 28.95
CA THR A 289 -2.69 12.19 28.04
C THR A 289 -2.33 11.77 26.60
N PRO A 290 -3.04 10.80 25.99
CA PRO A 290 -2.85 10.42 24.60
C PRO A 290 -3.58 11.35 23.62
N VAL A 291 -3.26 11.27 22.33
CA VAL A 291 -4.00 12.01 21.28
C VAL A 291 -5.19 11.22 20.73
N LEU A 292 -5.19 9.90 20.91
CA LEU A 292 -6.22 8.99 20.44
C LEU A 292 -6.38 7.82 21.41
N PHE A 293 -7.62 7.45 21.71
CA PHE A 293 -7.98 6.25 22.46
C PHE A 293 -8.83 5.32 21.58
N GLU A 294 -8.23 4.22 21.13
CA GLU A 294 -8.80 3.25 20.22
C GLU A 294 -9.51 2.12 20.95
N GLN A 295 -10.72 1.82 20.45
CA GLN A 295 -11.64 0.78 20.93
C GLN A 295 -11.59 0.53 22.45
N PRO A 296 -11.94 1.55 23.28
CA PRO A 296 -11.88 1.44 24.73
C PRO A 296 -12.78 0.34 25.28
N VAL A 297 -13.95 0.15 24.67
CA VAL A 297 -15.00 -0.75 25.16
C VAL A 297 -15.33 -1.85 24.16
N HIS A 298 -16.03 -2.89 24.63
CA HIS A 298 -16.51 -3.98 23.80
C HIS A 298 -17.24 -3.49 22.55
N ARG A 299 -16.96 -4.12 21.40
CA ARG A 299 -17.37 -3.68 20.08
C ARG A 299 -18.87 -3.47 19.89
N ASP A 300 -19.68 -4.22 20.64
CA ASP A 300 -21.14 -4.17 20.58
C ASP A 300 -21.75 -3.19 21.62
N ASP A 301 -20.93 -2.58 22.50
CA ASP A 301 -21.35 -1.54 23.46
C ASP A 301 -21.30 -0.13 22.85
N TRP A 302 -22.20 0.11 21.89
CA TRP A 302 -22.33 1.40 21.21
C TRP A 302 -22.59 2.57 22.15
N ARG A 303 -23.37 2.33 23.22
CA ARG A 303 -23.71 3.37 24.19
C ARG A 303 -22.50 3.73 25.03
N GLY A 304 -21.78 2.72 25.53
CA GLY A 304 -20.54 2.92 26.27
C GLY A 304 -19.47 3.61 25.42
N LEU A 305 -19.34 3.24 24.14
CA LEU A 305 -18.39 3.88 23.23
C LEU A 305 -18.71 5.38 23.03
N SER A 306 -19.99 5.71 22.85
CA SER A 306 -20.45 7.11 22.74
C SER A 306 -20.23 7.91 24.02
N GLU A 307 -20.49 7.31 25.19
CA GLU A 307 -20.27 7.92 26.50
C GLU A 307 -18.78 8.25 26.69
N VAL A 308 -17.90 7.29 26.43
CA VAL A 308 -16.44 7.46 26.52
C VAL A 308 -15.95 8.52 25.54
N SER A 309 -16.39 8.50 24.28
CA SER A 309 -16.00 9.52 23.27
C SER A 309 -16.40 10.92 23.71
N THR A 310 -17.60 11.09 24.27
CA THR A 310 -18.08 12.39 24.74
C THR A 310 -17.21 12.93 25.86
N VAL A 311 -16.96 12.10 26.90
CA VAL A 311 -16.13 12.51 28.04
C VAL A 311 -14.68 12.76 27.60
N ALA A 312 -14.11 11.88 26.78
CA ALA A 312 -12.74 12.01 26.26
C ALA A 312 -12.54 13.34 25.53
N ARG A 313 -13.45 13.68 24.61
CA ARG A 313 -13.38 14.90 23.81
C ARG A 313 -13.62 16.15 24.65
N GLU A 314 -14.67 16.17 25.48
CA GLU A 314 -15.11 17.39 26.17
C GLU A 314 -14.28 17.72 27.41
N LYS A 315 -13.88 16.71 28.20
CA LYS A 315 -13.14 16.91 29.46
C LYS A 315 -11.62 16.90 29.23
N TYR A 316 -11.13 16.09 28.29
CA TYR A 316 -9.69 15.83 28.15
C TYR A 316 -9.10 16.18 26.78
N GLY A 317 -9.93 16.55 25.79
CA GLY A 317 -9.47 16.86 24.44
C GLY A 317 -8.91 15.66 23.68
N ILE A 318 -9.27 14.44 24.08
CA ILE A 318 -8.79 13.18 23.49
C ILE A 318 -9.81 12.70 22.45
N SER A 319 -9.35 12.30 21.27
CA SER A 319 -10.21 11.66 20.26
C SER A 319 -10.42 10.18 20.59
N VAL A 320 -11.60 9.63 20.31
CA VAL A 320 -11.86 8.18 20.40
C VAL A 320 -12.00 7.57 19.00
N ALA A 321 -11.36 6.42 18.78
CA ALA A 321 -11.48 5.64 17.55
C ALA A 321 -12.33 4.39 17.74
N ALA A 322 -13.15 4.07 16.72
CA ALA A 322 -13.74 2.75 16.55
C ALA A 322 -12.85 1.88 15.66
N ASP A 323 -12.55 0.66 16.10
CA ASP A 323 -11.89 -0.38 15.28
C ASP A 323 -12.76 -1.63 15.20
N GLU A 324 -12.88 -2.40 16.28
CA GLU A 324 -13.69 -3.61 16.33
C GLU A 324 -15.20 -3.32 16.25
N SER A 325 -15.64 -2.11 16.63
CA SER A 325 -17.01 -1.63 16.39
C SER A 325 -17.30 -1.30 14.92
N CYS A 326 -16.29 -1.06 14.07
CA CYS A 326 -16.50 -0.78 12.65
C CYS A 326 -16.04 -1.94 11.75
N ARG A 327 -16.99 -2.81 11.36
CA ARG A 327 -16.69 -4.07 10.65
C ARG A 327 -17.21 -4.10 9.21
N ASN A 328 -18.16 -3.22 8.88
CA ASN A 328 -18.79 -3.14 7.57
C ASN A 328 -19.39 -1.73 7.35
N LEU A 329 -19.92 -1.46 6.16
CA LEU A 329 -20.47 -0.15 5.80
C LEU A 329 -21.71 0.24 6.63
N VAL A 330 -22.50 -0.72 7.12
CA VAL A 330 -23.66 -0.43 7.99
C VAL A 330 -23.19 0.09 9.34
N ASP A 331 -22.15 -0.52 9.92
CA ASP A 331 -21.52 -0.03 11.15
C ASP A 331 -20.99 1.41 10.97
N ILE A 332 -20.38 1.69 9.81
CA ILE A 332 -19.87 3.03 9.47
C ILE A 332 -21.02 4.05 9.37
N GLN A 333 -22.11 3.70 8.68
CA GLN A 333 -23.30 4.56 8.59
C GLN A 333 -23.82 4.91 9.98
N LYS A 334 -23.89 3.92 10.88
CA LYS A 334 -24.31 4.13 12.27
C LYS A 334 -23.38 5.09 13.01
N LEU A 335 -22.06 4.87 12.95
CA LEU A 335 -21.06 5.73 13.57
C LEU A 335 -21.19 7.20 13.13
N ILE A 336 -21.44 7.43 11.84
CA ILE A 336 -21.63 8.77 11.26
C ILE A 336 -22.95 9.38 11.72
N GLN A 337 -24.07 8.65 11.61
CA GLN A 337 -25.41 9.17 11.91
C GLN A 337 -25.60 9.49 13.39
N GLU A 338 -25.06 8.65 14.27
CA GLU A 338 -25.19 8.78 15.72
C GLU A 338 -24.01 9.55 16.35
N ASN A 339 -23.01 9.95 15.57
CA ASN A 339 -21.82 10.71 16.03
C ASN A 339 -21.14 10.07 17.26
N ILE A 340 -20.91 8.75 17.19
CA ILE A 340 -20.50 7.91 18.33
C ILE A 340 -19.02 8.10 18.69
N VAL A 341 -18.16 8.34 17.69
CA VAL A 341 -16.70 8.44 17.84
C VAL A 341 -16.16 9.67 17.13
N ASP A 342 -14.85 9.92 17.23
CA ASP A 342 -14.16 11.01 16.54
C ASP A 342 -13.36 10.51 15.32
N VAL A 343 -12.99 9.23 15.33
CA VAL A 343 -12.11 8.60 14.35
C VAL A 343 -12.64 7.21 13.97
N ILE A 344 -12.56 6.86 12.69
CA ILE A 344 -12.82 5.50 12.21
C ILE A 344 -11.49 4.86 11.82
N ASN A 345 -11.18 3.68 12.39
CA ASN A 345 -10.01 2.89 12.02
C ASN A 345 -10.29 1.96 10.83
N ILE A 346 -9.66 2.29 9.71
CA ILE A 346 -9.75 1.57 8.44
C ILE A 346 -8.61 0.58 8.31
N LYS A 347 -8.97 -0.68 8.12
CA LYS A 347 -8.06 -1.77 7.75
C LYS A 347 -8.52 -2.33 6.42
N LEU A 348 -7.63 -2.42 5.42
CA LEU A 348 -8.01 -2.97 4.11
C LEU A 348 -8.50 -4.42 4.24
N SER A 349 -8.00 -5.17 5.21
CA SER A 349 -8.47 -6.52 5.52
C SER A 349 -9.93 -6.60 5.99
N LYS A 350 -10.51 -5.51 6.52
CA LYS A 350 -11.92 -5.42 6.92
C LYS A 350 -12.82 -4.94 5.78
N PHE A 351 -12.35 -3.98 4.98
CA PHE A 351 -13.20 -3.22 4.05
C PHE A 351 -12.87 -3.41 2.56
N GLY A 352 -11.74 -4.03 2.24
CA GLY A 352 -11.18 -4.00 0.89
C GLY A 352 -10.73 -2.60 0.48
N VAL A 353 -10.25 -2.48 -0.76
CA VAL A 353 -9.92 -1.19 -1.37
C VAL A 353 -11.21 -0.44 -1.71
N LEU A 354 -12.21 -1.13 -2.26
CA LEU A 354 -13.47 -0.50 -2.69
C LEU A 354 -14.28 0.02 -1.52
N GLY A 355 -14.49 -0.80 -0.48
CA GLY A 355 -15.22 -0.35 0.71
C GLY A 355 -14.49 0.79 1.43
N THR A 356 -13.15 0.80 1.42
CA THR A 356 -12.38 1.94 1.93
C THR A 356 -12.65 3.23 1.16
N LEU A 357 -12.69 3.19 -0.17
CA LEU A 357 -13.01 4.35 -0.99
C LEU A 357 -14.44 4.87 -0.75
N GLU A 358 -15.39 3.95 -0.55
CA GLU A 358 -16.76 4.30 -0.18
C GLU A 358 -16.83 4.97 1.20
N ILE A 359 -16.13 4.44 2.21
CA ILE A 359 -16.06 5.03 3.55
C ILE A 359 -15.45 6.43 3.50
N VAL A 360 -14.39 6.62 2.72
CA VAL A 360 -13.78 7.94 2.52
C VAL A 360 -14.81 8.92 1.98
N GLU A 361 -15.63 8.53 1.00
CA GLU A 361 -16.68 9.39 0.46
C GLU A 361 -17.80 9.69 1.49
N MET A 362 -18.20 8.69 2.27
CA MET A 362 -19.19 8.86 3.34
C MET A 362 -18.70 9.83 4.44
N VAL A 363 -17.42 9.75 4.80
CA VAL A 363 -16.82 10.52 5.89
C VAL A 363 -16.47 11.96 5.48
N LYS A 364 -16.25 12.24 4.19
CA LYS A 364 -15.93 13.60 3.69
C LYS A 364 -16.88 14.70 4.15
N LYS A 365 -18.17 14.38 4.32
CA LYS A 365 -19.21 15.34 4.74
C LYS A 365 -19.51 15.28 6.24
N SER A 366 -18.79 14.45 6.98
CA SER A 366 -18.92 14.29 8.43
C SER A 366 -17.84 15.10 9.16
N LYS A 367 -17.90 15.11 10.50
CA LYS A 367 -16.84 15.68 11.36
C LYS A 367 -15.80 14.63 11.77
N LEU A 368 -15.95 13.39 11.31
CA LEU A 368 -15.10 12.28 11.68
C LEU A 368 -13.77 12.36 10.94
N ASN A 369 -12.71 11.93 11.62
CA ASN A 369 -11.40 11.72 11.00
C ASN A 369 -11.23 10.24 10.65
N LEU A 370 -10.26 9.95 9.78
CA LEU A 370 -9.88 8.58 9.44
C LEU A 370 -8.52 8.24 10.01
N MET A 371 -8.42 7.01 10.50
CA MET A 371 -7.17 6.30 10.74
C MET A 371 -7.05 5.17 9.71
N ILE A 372 -5.84 4.90 9.22
CA ILE A 372 -5.55 3.69 8.45
C ILE A 372 -4.53 2.86 9.20
N ASP A 373 -4.80 1.57 9.33
CA ASP A 373 -4.02 0.65 10.14
C ASP A 373 -3.78 -0.69 9.41
N SER A 374 -2.72 -1.36 9.82
CA SER A 374 -2.25 -2.66 9.30
C SER A 374 -2.51 -3.76 10.31
N VAL A 375 -2.90 -4.94 9.83
CA VAL A 375 -3.16 -6.09 10.71
C VAL A 375 -2.19 -7.21 10.41
N ALA A 376 -1.19 -7.40 11.28
CA ALA A 376 -0.28 -8.56 11.26
C ALA A 376 0.03 -9.05 9.82
N GLU A 377 0.53 -8.14 8.99
CA GLU A 377 0.66 -8.30 7.53
C GLU A 377 2.05 -7.90 7.05
N THR A 378 2.39 -8.27 5.81
CA THR A 378 3.69 -7.90 5.21
C THR A 378 3.65 -6.55 4.50
N ARG A 379 4.80 -6.13 3.96
CA ARG A 379 4.89 -4.93 3.10
C ARG A 379 4.00 -5.01 1.86
N LEU A 380 3.45 -6.18 1.51
CA LEU A 380 2.54 -6.32 0.37
C LEU A 380 1.20 -5.65 0.69
N ALA A 381 0.45 -6.11 1.69
CA ALA A 381 -0.80 -5.44 2.10
C ALA A 381 -0.55 -4.03 2.66
N ALA A 382 0.45 -3.86 3.54
CA ALA A 382 0.75 -2.55 4.12
C ALA A 382 1.19 -1.53 3.05
N GLY A 383 1.83 -1.99 1.97
CA GLY A 383 2.20 -1.18 0.82
C GLY A 383 0.98 -0.64 0.08
N VAL A 384 -0.02 -1.48 -0.21
CA VAL A 384 -1.27 -1.03 -0.85
C VAL A 384 -2.01 -0.03 0.03
N ALA A 385 -2.14 -0.31 1.34
CA ALA A 385 -2.72 0.62 2.30
C ALA A 385 -1.98 1.96 2.32
N GLY A 386 -0.65 1.93 2.32
CA GLY A 386 0.18 3.13 2.27
C GLY A 386 0.03 3.94 0.98
N HIS A 387 -0.02 3.26 -0.18
CA HIS A 387 -0.28 3.91 -1.47
C HIS A 387 -1.65 4.61 -1.47
N LEU A 388 -2.68 3.94 -0.95
CA LEU A 388 -4.04 4.50 -0.82
C LEU A 388 -4.05 5.71 0.11
N ALA A 389 -3.41 5.61 1.27
CA ALA A 389 -3.35 6.68 2.25
C ALA A 389 -2.61 7.92 1.74
N ALA A 390 -1.44 7.73 1.11
CA ALA A 390 -0.65 8.81 0.53
C ALA A 390 -1.35 9.44 -0.69
N GLY A 391 -2.01 8.62 -1.50
CA GLY A 391 -2.75 9.07 -2.68
C GLY A 391 -3.97 9.92 -2.34
N LEU A 392 -4.74 9.51 -1.33
CA LEU A 392 -5.96 10.22 -0.91
C LEU A 392 -5.68 11.40 0.03
N GLY A 393 -4.68 11.29 0.90
CA GLY A 393 -4.28 12.36 1.82
C GLY A 393 -5.32 12.74 2.90
N CYS A 394 -6.31 11.89 3.17
CA CYS A 394 -7.41 12.17 4.10
C CYS A 394 -7.31 11.44 5.46
N PHE A 395 -6.23 10.72 5.72
CA PHE A 395 -6.02 9.99 6.98
C PHE A 395 -5.25 10.86 7.97
N LYS A 396 -5.88 11.16 9.11
CA LYS A 396 -5.27 11.95 10.19
C LYS A 396 -4.25 11.12 10.99
N TYR A 397 -4.53 9.84 11.17
CA TYR A 397 -3.67 8.88 11.85
C TYR A 397 -3.33 7.73 10.89
N VAL A 398 -2.09 7.24 10.96
CA VAL A 398 -1.57 6.21 10.06
C VAL A 398 -0.70 5.26 10.87
N ASN A 399 -1.09 3.99 10.98
CA ASN A 399 -0.30 2.95 11.62
C ASN A 399 -0.09 1.75 10.68
N LEU A 400 0.95 1.81 9.87
CA LEU A 400 1.34 0.77 8.91
C LEU A 400 2.67 0.15 9.34
N SER A 401 2.85 -0.04 10.65
CA SER A 401 4.12 -0.47 11.26
C SER A 401 4.24 -1.99 11.43
N ALA A 402 3.20 -2.77 11.12
CA ALA A 402 3.24 -4.23 11.23
C ALA A 402 4.48 -4.87 10.56
N PRO A 403 4.94 -4.43 9.36
CA PRO A 403 6.12 -5.01 8.74
C PRO A 403 7.43 -4.83 9.53
N ILE A 404 7.54 -3.84 10.41
CA ILE A 404 8.73 -3.61 11.27
C ILE A 404 8.93 -4.75 12.27
N LEU A 405 7.84 -5.45 12.61
CA LEU A 405 7.84 -6.53 13.59
C LEU A 405 8.27 -7.87 12.98
N LEU A 406 8.37 -7.96 11.65
CA LEU A 406 8.76 -9.18 10.95
C LEU A 406 10.27 -9.43 11.08
N SER A 407 10.63 -10.70 11.21
CA SER A 407 12.03 -11.16 11.24
C SER A 407 12.74 -11.02 9.89
N GLU A 408 11.96 -11.07 8.82
CA GLU A 408 12.43 -10.88 7.45
C GLU A 408 11.34 -10.20 6.63
N ASP A 409 11.77 -9.53 5.57
CA ASP A 409 10.88 -8.93 4.59
C ASP A 409 10.83 -9.81 3.34
N PRO A 410 9.71 -10.51 3.07
CA PRO A 410 9.61 -11.38 1.91
C PRO A 410 9.40 -10.60 0.60
N VAL A 411 9.12 -9.29 0.67
CA VAL A 411 8.76 -8.46 -0.48
C VAL A 411 10.01 -7.87 -1.13
N VAL A 412 10.18 -8.14 -2.42
CA VAL A 412 11.20 -7.51 -3.25
C VAL A 412 10.62 -6.24 -3.88
N GLY A 413 11.38 -5.14 -3.85
CA GLY A 413 10.93 -3.85 -4.35
C GLY A 413 9.98 -3.15 -3.36
N GLY A 414 8.93 -2.52 -3.89
CA GLY A 414 7.93 -1.78 -3.12
C GLY A 414 8.36 -0.36 -2.73
N TYR A 415 7.78 0.16 -1.66
CA TYR A 415 8.06 1.49 -1.11
C TYR A 415 9.36 1.52 -0.30
N GLU A 416 10.09 2.63 -0.35
CA GLU A 416 11.30 2.83 0.47
C GLU A 416 10.90 3.19 1.90
N VAL A 417 11.60 2.63 2.89
CA VAL A 417 11.38 2.91 4.32
C VAL A 417 12.60 3.62 4.89
N SER A 418 12.38 4.78 5.50
CA SER A 418 13.39 5.52 6.24
C SER A 418 12.81 5.95 7.59
N GLY A 419 12.98 5.08 8.60
CA GLY A 419 12.39 5.32 9.91
C GLY A 419 10.86 5.27 9.83
N SER A 420 10.20 6.32 10.32
CA SER A 420 8.74 6.45 10.22
C SER A 420 8.22 6.86 8.84
N ASN A 421 9.10 7.23 7.91
CA ASN A 421 8.72 7.76 6.60
C ASN A 421 8.73 6.64 5.55
N HIS A 422 7.58 6.45 4.90
CA HIS A 422 7.42 5.60 3.73
C HIS A 422 7.42 6.48 2.48
N LYS A 423 8.19 6.09 1.46
CA LYS A 423 8.26 6.78 0.18
C LYS A 423 7.88 5.83 -0.96
N PHE A 424 6.76 6.13 -1.60
CA PHE A 424 6.22 5.37 -2.71
C PHE A 424 6.91 5.81 -4.01
N VAL A 425 7.77 4.94 -4.54
CA VAL A 425 8.50 5.18 -5.78
C VAL A 425 7.54 5.24 -6.98
N ASN A 426 8.01 5.79 -8.11
CA ASN A 426 7.21 5.87 -9.35
C ASN A 426 7.15 4.54 -10.12
N SER A 427 7.38 3.42 -9.44
CA SER A 427 7.17 2.09 -10.02
C SER A 427 5.69 1.88 -10.30
N ARG A 428 5.37 1.24 -11.42
CA ARG A 428 3.99 0.85 -11.74
C ARG A 428 3.40 -0.06 -10.65
N GLY A 429 2.08 0.02 -10.46
CA GLY A 429 1.39 -0.73 -9.41
C GLY A 429 1.86 -0.32 -8.01
N GLN A 430 1.92 -1.29 -7.10
CA GLN A 430 2.48 -1.12 -5.76
C GLN A 430 4.02 -1.23 -5.73
N GLY A 431 4.63 -1.65 -6.84
CA GLY A 431 6.07 -1.80 -7.01
C GLY A 431 6.73 -2.96 -6.25
N GLY A 432 6.01 -3.66 -5.38
CA GLY A 432 6.48 -4.83 -4.62
C GLY A 432 5.98 -6.16 -5.19
N PHE A 433 6.78 -7.22 -5.05
CA PHE A 433 6.42 -8.57 -5.47
C PHE A 433 7.12 -9.64 -4.61
N LEU A 434 6.64 -10.89 -4.63
CA LEU A 434 7.34 -12.01 -4.00
C LEU A 434 8.16 -12.82 -5.01
N LYS A 435 9.24 -13.44 -4.55
CA LYS A 435 10.03 -14.41 -5.33
C LYS A 435 9.25 -15.74 -5.48
N TRP A 436 8.19 -15.76 -6.30
CA TRP A 436 7.34 -16.94 -6.45
C TRP A 436 7.94 -18.06 -7.32
N ASP A 437 8.78 -17.69 -8.29
CA ASP A 437 9.12 -18.54 -9.44
C ASP A 437 10.62 -18.69 -9.74
N ILE A 438 11.52 -18.45 -8.78
CA ILE A 438 12.96 -18.63 -9.06
C ILE A 438 13.28 -20.08 -9.45
N ALA A 439 12.53 -21.08 -8.96
CA ALA A 439 12.71 -22.47 -9.39
C ALA A 439 11.97 -22.82 -10.70
N SER A 440 10.75 -22.34 -10.90
CA SER A 440 9.86 -22.67 -12.02
C SER A 440 10.19 -21.94 -13.32
N CYS A 441 10.75 -20.73 -13.27
CA CYS A 441 11.20 -20.01 -14.46
C CYS A 441 12.59 -20.44 -14.93
N PHE A 442 13.50 -20.84 -14.02
CA PHE A 442 14.86 -21.22 -14.40
C PHE A 442 14.93 -22.61 -15.05
N LEU A 443 14.22 -23.62 -14.54
CA LEU A 443 14.36 -25.00 -15.03
C LEU A 443 13.95 -25.19 -16.51
N PRO A 444 12.79 -24.67 -16.98
CA PRO A 444 12.40 -24.79 -18.39
C PRO A 444 13.24 -23.91 -19.32
N TYR A 445 13.69 -22.74 -18.84
CA TYR A 445 14.45 -21.78 -19.65
C TYR A 445 15.93 -22.16 -19.76
N TYR A 446 16.53 -22.68 -18.68
CA TYR A 446 17.85 -23.29 -18.67
C TYR A 446 17.87 -24.58 -19.51
N ALA A 447 16.82 -25.42 -19.43
CA ALA A 447 16.68 -26.58 -20.30
C ALA A 447 16.57 -26.18 -21.79
N ARG A 448 15.89 -25.07 -22.11
CA ARG A 448 15.83 -24.51 -23.47
C ARG A 448 17.15 -23.88 -23.94
N MET A 449 17.89 -23.16 -23.08
CA MET A 449 19.22 -22.62 -23.42
C MET A 449 20.26 -23.74 -23.61
N CYS A 450 20.24 -24.78 -22.78
CA CYS A 450 21.14 -25.93 -22.91
C CYS A 450 20.83 -26.74 -24.17
N ASN A 451 19.56 -26.83 -24.59
CA ASN A 451 19.16 -27.48 -25.85
C ASN A 451 19.32 -26.58 -27.10
N ALA A 452 19.42 -25.26 -26.96
CA ALA A 452 19.61 -24.31 -28.05
C ALA A 452 21.09 -24.15 -28.49
N ARG A 453 21.96 -25.11 -28.17
CA ARG A 453 23.33 -25.18 -28.73
C ARG A 453 23.38 -25.43 -30.24
N SER A 454 22.23 -25.49 -30.93
CA SER A 454 22.16 -25.76 -32.38
C SER A 454 21.36 -24.75 -33.21
N SER A 455 20.84 -23.65 -32.67
CA SER A 455 20.15 -22.65 -33.50
C SER A 455 20.25 -21.21 -32.98
N ASN A 456 20.89 -20.36 -33.79
CA ASN A 456 21.02 -18.92 -33.56
C ASN A 456 19.68 -18.21 -33.82
N SER A 457 18.82 -18.11 -32.80
CA SER A 457 17.96 -16.95 -32.51
C SER A 457 16.89 -17.32 -31.48
N VAL A 458 17.05 -16.85 -30.25
CA VAL A 458 15.96 -16.83 -29.26
C VAL A 458 15.61 -15.37 -29.00
N PHE A 459 14.41 -14.95 -29.38
CA PHE A 459 13.90 -13.61 -29.13
C PHE A 459 13.40 -13.52 -27.68
N VAL A 460 14.00 -12.63 -26.88
CA VAL A 460 13.63 -12.40 -25.48
C VAL A 460 12.78 -11.12 -25.42
N PRO A 461 11.52 -11.17 -24.95
CA PRO A 461 10.70 -9.97 -24.74
C PRO A 461 11.38 -9.00 -23.76
N SER A 462 11.29 -7.70 -24.00
CA SER A 462 11.94 -6.66 -23.19
C SER A 462 11.62 -6.75 -21.69
N SER A 463 10.39 -7.15 -21.33
CA SER A 463 9.95 -7.35 -19.94
C SER A 463 10.65 -8.50 -19.21
N CYS A 464 11.08 -9.54 -19.93
CA CYS A 464 11.89 -10.63 -19.36
C CYS A 464 13.36 -10.24 -19.24
N ARG A 465 13.83 -9.31 -20.08
CA ARG A 465 15.23 -8.91 -20.15
C ARG A 465 15.67 -8.17 -18.88
N ASP A 466 14.83 -7.29 -18.37
CA ASP A 466 15.08 -6.56 -17.11
C ASP A 466 15.02 -7.48 -15.88
N TYR A 467 14.14 -8.48 -15.91
CA TYR A 467 14.01 -9.50 -14.85
C TYR A 467 15.18 -10.48 -14.82
N LEU A 468 15.65 -10.90 -16.01
CA LEU A 468 16.87 -11.72 -16.16
C LEU A 468 18.10 -10.95 -15.70
N PHE A 469 18.20 -9.66 -16.07
CA PHE A 469 19.34 -8.82 -15.71
C PHE A 469 19.46 -8.67 -14.19
N ALA A 470 18.34 -8.41 -13.49
CA ALA A 470 18.30 -8.35 -12.04
C ALA A 470 18.65 -9.69 -11.37
N CYS A 471 18.16 -10.82 -11.89
CA CYS A 471 18.46 -12.15 -11.35
C CYS A 471 19.92 -12.57 -11.55
N VAL A 472 20.50 -12.29 -12.73
CA VAL A 472 21.90 -12.62 -13.05
C VAL A 472 22.85 -11.76 -12.24
N CYS A 473 22.57 -10.46 -12.07
CA CYS A 473 23.36 -9.58 -11.22
C CYS A 473 23.30 -10.00 -9.73
N GLY A 474 22.13 -10.40 -9.23
CA GLY A 474 21.98 -10.90 -7.85
C GLY A 474 22.76 -12.19 -7.58
N LEU A 475 22.69 -13.17 -8.50
CA LEU A 475 23.44 -14.43 -8.39
C LEU A 475 24.97 -14.25 -8.48
N ILE A 476 25.44 -13.24 -9.24
CA ILE A 476 26.87 -12.91 -9.32
C ILE A 476 27.33 -12.25 -8.01
N LEU A 477 26.54 -11.35 -7.43
CA LEU A 477 26.87 -10.66 -6.18
C LEU A 477 26.90 -11.62 -4.98
N ASP A 478 25.87 -12.47 -4.82
CA ASP A 478 25.80 -13.44 -3.72
C ASP A 478 26.96 -14.46 -3.76
N ARG A 479 27.45 -14.80 -4.97
CA ARG A 479 28.54 -15.79 -5.14
C ARG A 479 29.93 -15.17 -5.03
N VAL A 480 30.07 -13.88 -5.34
CA VAL A 480 31.30 -13.10 -5.08
C VAL A 480 31.47 -12.82 -3.58
N GLU A 481 30.38 -12.66 -2.82
CA GLU A 481 30.43 -12.54 -1.36
C GLU A 481 30.61 -13.90 -0.65
N GLY A 482 30.10 -14.99 -1.22
CA GLY A 482 30.21 -16.34 -0.65
C GLY A 482 31.54 -17.06 -0.89
N GLN A 483 32.35 -16.62 -1.85
CA GLN A 483 33.70 -17.16 -2.07
C GLN A 483 34.72 -16.12 -1.64
N GLY A 484 35.26 -16.26 -0.43
CA GLY A 484 36.29 -15.39 0.12
C GLY A 484 37.52 -15.27 -0.79
N TRP A 485 37.49 -14.30 -1.71
CA TRP A 485 38.65 -13.84 -2.46
C TRP A 485 39.28 -12.70 -1.68
N GLY A 486 40.19 -13.06 -0.77
CA GLY A 486 41.14 -12.12 -0.19
C GLY A 486 42.10 -11.63 -1.27
N GLY A 487 41.99 -10.35 -1.64
CA GLY A 487 42.98 -9.70 -2.49
C GLY A 487 42.48 -8.41 -3.14
N ASN A 488 42.99 -7.27 -2.67
CA ASN A 488 42.87 -5.91 -3.22
C ASN A 488 41.47 -5.25 -3.22
N ARG A 489 41.13 -4.69 -2.05
CA ARG A 489 40.23 -3.53 -1.93
C ARG A 489 40.90 -2.30 -2.56
N GLY A 490 40.58 -2.02 -3.82
CA GLY A 490 40.99 -0.78 -4.47
C GLY A 490 41.05 -0.91 -5.98
N ARG A 491 39.90 -0.68 -6.64
CA ARG A 491 39.66 -0.33 -8.06
C ARG A 491 38.45 -1.07 -8.65
N TYR A 492 37.25 -0.81 -8.15
CA TYR A 492 36.01 -1.02 -8.93
C TYR A 492 35.02 0.11 -8.67
N ASN A 493 35.47 1.34 -8.92
CA ASN A 493 34.60 2.45 -9.33
C ASN A 493 34.80 2.62 -10.83
N ALA A 494 34.03 1.90 -11.64
CA ALA A 494 33.88 2.17 -13.07
C ALA A 494 32.67 1.43 -13.65
N SER A 495 31.89 2.16 -14.43
CA SER A 495 30.72 1.74 -15.20
C SER A 495 30.94 0.41 -15.94
N PHE A 496 30.18 -0.62 -15.59
CA PHE A 496 30.20 -1.89 -16.30
C PHE A 496 29.36 -1.81 -17.59
N LYS A 497 30.02 -1.48 -18.71
CA LYS A 497 29.59 -1.91 -20.06
C LYS A 497 30.41 -3.15 -20.42
N LEU A 498 29.87 -4.34 -20.16
CA LEU A 498 30.43 -5.59 -20.72
C LEU A 498 29.63 -5.96 -21.97
N SER A 499 30.33 -6.28 -23.06
CA SER A 499 29.72 -6.81 -24.28
C SER A 499 29.29 -8.28 -24.09
N GLU A 500 28.27 -8.71 -24.82
CA GLU A 500 27.70 -10.08 -24.80
C GLU A 500 28.76 -11.20 -24.92
N THR A 501 29.89 -10.92 -25.56
CA THR A 501 30.99 -11.88 -25.75
C THR A 501 31.78 -12.17 -24.46
N ALA A 502 31.77 -11.26 -23.48
CA ALA A 502 32.46 -11.46 -22.21
C ALA A 502 31.67 -12.38 -21.24
N TYR A 503 30.33 -12.36 -21.32
CA TYR A 503 29.47 -13.22 -20.50
C TYR A 503 29.63 -14.71 -20.82
N ILE A 504 29.83 -15.04 -22.10
CA ILE A 504 30.00 -16.43 -22.55
C ILE A 504 31.36 -17.00 -22.10
N ARG A 505 32.41 -16.18 -22.05
CA ARG A 505 33.76 -16.63 -21.64
C ARG A 505 33.87 -16.92 -20.14
N ILE A 506 33.27 -16.09 -19.28
CA ILE A 506 33.31 -16.30 -17.82
C ILE A 506 32.61 -17.60 -17.40
N PHE A 507 31.54 -18.01 -18.09
CA PHE A 507 30.85 -19.27 -17.79
C PHE A 507 31.50 -20.50 -18.45
N SER A 508 32.27 -20.33 -19.53
CA SER A 508 32.99 -21.44 -20.17
C SER A 508 34.25 -21.90 -19.42
N SER A 509 34.77 -21.09 -18.48
CA SER A 509 35.92 -21.45 -17.64
C SER A 509 35.54 -22.03 -16.27
N ILE A 510 34.26 -22.31 -16.03
CA ILE A 510 33.71 -22.88 -14.79
C ILE A 510 33.20 -24.31 -15.07
N ASN A 511 33.98 -25.11 -15.79
CA ASN A 511 33.82 -26.56 -15.90
C ASN A 511 35.12 -27.24 -15.47
#